data_AF-A0A8H5EXG9-F1
#
_entry.id   AF-A0A8H5EXG9-F1
#
_cell.length_a   1.000
_cell.length_b   1.000
_cell.length_c   1.000
_cell.angle_alpha   90.00
_cell.angle_beta   90.00
_cell.angle_gamma   90.00
#
_symmetry.space_group_name_H-M   'P 1'
#
loop_
_entity.id
_entity.type
_entity.pdbx_description
1 polymer ?
#
loop_
_entity_poly.entity_id
_entity_poly.type
_entity_poly.pdbx_seq_one_letter_code
_entity_poly.pdbx_strand_id
1 'polypeptide(L)'
;MSSDPSPPIFLPHSGTIAHSLRSSAFRSSAAHKSSSFVTSAWRLHISSLTSDERLLTNALTTMVFVPIFSSPSTERRKLWRRKGGGGGGKGGGGGGGKSGGSGGSSGGGRSAGTISSGGTSRGASTSGAGTRSVSNIPSGSLFAGRTVGGGTRTDVYGSRAYGSGYPGGVAGKGTAGRGFPFFFWPIAFGGTAALGTSAYLHNSEYGNPRNGSRPGGEQQTATFISNNPQTTFRVLADTTTVTSLIQSIKEDCGSSLASQDITATAYDGSDVGLPKPEQVVQYYRASSVALSLDGYNNSAAFTDDTSTPDTALPSNIDTNLLNCLNTTIGNEVPLVDGAMSALTQSNLGLVGAIGLVWALCGMM
;
A
#
# COMPACT_ATOMS: atom_id res chain seq x y z
N MET A 1 -47.64 -42.04 -25.54
CA MET A 1 -48.68 -42.27 -24.51
C MET A 1 -48.43 -43.63 -23.89
N SER A 2 -47.69 -43.66 -22.79
CA SER A 2 -47.70 -44.74 -21.80
C SER A 2 -46.95 -44.21 -20.58
N SER A 3 -47.70 -44.13 -19.50
CA SER A 3 -47.39 -43.54 -18.22
C SER A 3 -46.71 -44.61 -17.37
N ASP A 4 -45.58 -44.28 -16.75
CA ASP A 4 -45.00 -45.10 -15.68
C ASP A 4 -44.80 -44.27 -14.41
N PRO A 5 -45.10 -44.82 -13.21
CA PRO A 5 -45.30 -44.05 -11.99
C PRO A 5 -44.03 -43.89 -11.14
N SER A 6 -44.03 -42.81 -10.36
CA SER A 6 -43.00 -42.39 -9.41
C SER A 6 -42.81 -43.34 -8.20
N PRO A 7 -41.59 -43.48 -7.66
CA PRO A 7 -41.33 -44.03 -6.33
C PRO A 7 -41.18 -42.94 -5.22
N PRO A 8 -41.23 -43.33 -3.93
CA PRO A 8 -41.72 -42.48 -2.85
C PRO A 8 -40.67 -41.66 -2.09
N ILE A 9 -41.21 -40.66 -1.40
CA ILE A 9 -40.58 -39.71 -0.47
C ILE A 9 -40.08 -40.43 0.80
N PHE A 10 -38.82 -40.19 1.16
CA PHE A 10 -38.24 -40.54 2.47
C PHE A 10 -37.86 -39.26 3.23
N LEU A 11 -38.51 -39.04 4.38
CA LEU A 11 -38.08 -38.12 5.44
C LEU A 11 -37.61 -38.95 6.63
N PRO A 12 -36.51 -38.54 7.30
CA PRO A 12 -36.49 -38.72 8.74
C PRO A 12 -35.94 -37.51 9.52
N HIS A 13 -36.76 -37.11 10.49
CA HIS A 13 -36.45 -36.91 11.92
C HIS A 13 -35.43 -35.85 12.37
N SER A 14 -36.01 -34.85 13.02
CA SER A 14 -35.42 -33.95 14.01
C SER A 14 -34.68 -34.70 15.13
N GLY A 15 -33.47 -34.24 15.46
CA GLY A 15 -32.73 -34.62 16.65
C GLY A 15 -32.15 -33.38 17.33
N THR A 16 -32.84 -32.90 18.36
CA THR A 16 -32.38 -31.85 19.29
C THR A 16 -31.39 -32.47 20.27
N ILE A 17 -30.16 -31.96 20.34
CA ILE A 17 -29.23 -32.28 21.42
C ILE A 17 -28.71 -30.98 22.04
N ALA A 18 -29.14 -30.75 23.28
CA ALA A 18 -28.62 -29.75 24.18
C ALA A 18 -27.61 -30.42 25.13
N HIS A 19 -26.38 -29.92 25.20
CA HIS A 19 -25.43 -30.16 26.30
C HIS A 19 -24.71 -28.83 26.55
N SER A 20 -25.09 -28.09 27.59
CA SER A 20 -24.63 -28.22 28.99
C SER A 20 -23.17 -27.77 29.18
N LEU A 21 -23.07 -26.56 29.73
CA LEU A 21 -21.89 -25.91 30.29
C LEU A 21 -21.20 -26.80 31.33
N ARG A 22 -19.87 -26.95 31.25
CA ARG A 22 -19.03 -27.11 32.46
C ARG A 22 -17.71 -26.39 32.30
N SER A 23 -17.62 -25.31 33.07
CA SER A 23 -16.41 -24.65 33.53
C SER A 23 -15.55 -25.63 34.33
N SER A 24 -14.25 -25.68 34.07
CA SER A 24 -13.26 -26.08 35.08
C SER A 24 -11.89 -25.50 34.73
N ALA A 25 -11.49 -24.53 35.54
CA ALA A 25 -10.13 -24.09 35.69
C ALA A 25 -9.26 -25.23 36.23
N PHE A 26 -8.03 -25.37 35.74
CA PHE A 26 -6.98 -26.07 36.46
C PHE A 26 -5.69 -25.26 36.45
N ARG A 27 -5.25 -24.94 37.67
CA ARG A 27 -3.97 -24.32 38.00
C ARG A 27 -2.84 -25.37 37.93
N SER A 28 -1.71 -24.90 37.44
CA SER A 28 -0.33 -25.11 37.94
C SER A 28 0.14 -26.52 38.29
N SER A 29 1.20 -26.99 37.63
CA SER A 29 2.41 -27.42 38.37
C SER A 29 3.64 -27.49 37.47
N ALA A 30 4.75 -26.97 37.98
CA ALA A 30 6.08 -27.08 37.44
C ALA A 30 6.66 -28.48 37.67
N ALA A 31 7.42 -29.00 36.71
CA ALA A 31 8.38 -30.08 36.97
C ALA A 31 9.55 -30.04 35.98
N HIS A 32 10.73 -29.82 36.55
CA HIS A 32 12.07 -30.04 36.00
C HIS A 32 12.27 -31.50 35.53
N LYS A 33 12.93 -31.69 34.37
CA LYS A 33 13.91 -32.75 34.03
C LYS A 33 14.34 -32.54 32.57
N SER A 34 15.49 -31.95 32.31
CA SER A 34 16.82 -32.58 32.21
C SER A 34 16.95 -33.64 31.11
N SER A 35 17.83 -33.29 30.17
CA SER A 35 18.76 -34.15 29.41
C SER A 35 18.20 -35.20 28.46
N SER A 36 18.37 -34.96 27.16
CA SER A 36 19.31 -35.73 26.33
C SER A 36 19.45 -35.09 24.93
N PHE A 37 20.62 -34.49 24.69
CA PHE A 37 21.10 -34.08 23.37
C PHE A 37 21.34 -35.34 22.53
N VAL A 38 20.65 -35.45 21.38
CA VAL A 38 21.03 -36.38 20.31
C VAL A 38 21.65 -35.54 19.19
N THR A 39 22.98 -35.50 19.19
CA THR A 39 23.81 -34.97 18.12
C THR A 39 23.85 -35.97 16.97
N SER A 40 23.01 -35.76 15.95
CA SER A 40 23.09 -36.50 14.69
C SER A 40 24.17 -35.88 13.81
N ALA A 41 25.32 -36.55 13.78
CA ALA A 41 26.46 -36.25 12.91
C ALA A 41 26.11 -36.56 11.45
N TRP A 42 26.03 -35.51 10.62
CA TRP A 42 26.01 -35.68 9.16
C TRP A 42 27.46 -35.80 8.66
N ARG A 43 27.80 -37.04 8.28
CA ARG A 43 29.06 -37.45 7.67
C ARG A 43 29.00 -37.12 6.17
N LEU A 44 29.58 -36.00 5.76
CA LEU A 44 29.74 -35.69 4.33
C LEU A 44 30.90 -36.50 3.75
N HIS A 45 30.57 -37.30 2.75
CA HIS A 45 31.49 -38.06 1.92
C HIS A 45 32.13 -37.11 0.90
N ILE A 46 33.45 -36.99 0.97
CA ILE A 46 34.28 -36.28 0.00
C ILE A 46 34.72 -37.29 -1.07
N SER A 47 34.32 -37.05 -2.31
CA SER A 47 34.93 -37.63 -3.52
C SER A 47 35.43 -36.45 -4.34
N SER A 48 36.72 -36.11 -4.26
CA SER A 48 37.78 -36.56 -5.18
C SER A 48 37.48 -36.29 -6.65
N LEU A 49 37.83 -35.09 -7.13
CA LEU A 49 38.19 -34.84 -8.53
C LEU A 49 39.52 -34.06 -8.57
N THR A 50 40.52 -34.78 -9.06
CA THR A 50 41.79 -34.42 -9.72
C THR A 50 41.79 -33.03 -10.38
N SER A 51 42.74 -32.13 -10.08
CA SER A 51 44.17 -32.02 -10.49
C SER A 51 44.39 -31.56 -11.94
N ASP A 52 45.36 -30.62 -12.08
CA ASP A 52 45.98 -29.99 -13.27
C ASP A 52 45.29 -28.75 -13.88
N GLU A 53 45.90 -27.57 -14.08
CA GLU A 53 47.27 -27.01 -13.94
C GLU A 53 47.12 -25.52 -13.50
N ARG A 54 47.82 -24.99 -12.48
CA ARG A 54 49.17 -24.39 -12.44
C ARG A 54 49.44 -23.14 -13.33
N LEU A 55 50.02 -22.13 -12.64
CA LEU A 55 50.69 -20.88 -13.09
C LEU A 55 49.74 -19.68 -13.25
N LEU A 56 49.84 -18.57 -12.50
CA LEU A 56 51.04 -17.81 -12.13
C LEU A 56 50.97 -17.17 -10.72
N THR A 57 51.96 -17.56 -9.91
CA THR A 57 52.83 -16.75 -9.04
C THR A 57 52.60 -15.24 -8.80
N ASN A 58 52.68 -14.92 -7.49
CA ASN A 58 53.37 -13.79 -6.85
C ASN A 58 52.70 -12.40 -6.83
N ALA A 59 52.28 -11.96 -5.65
CA ALA A 59 53.10 -11.06 -4.83
C ALA A 59 52.47 -10.81 -3.45
N LEU A 60 53.26 -11.12 -2.42
CA LEU A 60 53.09 -10.69 -1.04
C LEU A 60 53.16 -9.15 -0.95
N THR A 61 52.13 -8.52 -0.37
CA THR A 61 52.31 -7.24 0.33
C THR A 61 51.45 -7.23 1.58
N THR A 62 52.03 -7.75 2.64
CA THR A 62 51.83 -7.32 4.02
C THR A 62 51.91 -5.80 4.08
N MET A 63 50.87 -5.07 4.52
CA MET A 63 51.03 -3.80 5.25
C MET A 63 49.78 -3.43 6.06
N VAL A 64 49.97 -3.51 7.38
CA VAL A 64 49.62 -2.51 8.40
C VAL A 64 48.14 -2.18 8.64
N PHE A 65 47.61 -2.83 9.68
CA PHE A 65 46.52 -2.38 10.52
C PHE A 65 46.93 -1.11 11.30
N VAL A 66 46.25 0.02 11.05
CA VAL A 66 46.36 1.26 11.82
C VAL A 66 45.00 1.57 12.45
N PRO A 67 44.80 1.42 13.77
CA PRO A 67 43.60 1.90 14.43
C PRO A 67 43.82 3.35 14.88
N ILE A 68 43.25 4.33 14.17
CA ILE A 68 43.15 5.70 14.67
C ILE A 68 41.73 5.94 15.16
N PHE A 69 41.61 6.00 16.48
CA PHE A 69 40.48 6.51 17.24
C PHE A 69 40.27 7.99 16.88
N SER A 70 39.10 8.31 16.34
CA SER A 70 38.66 9.70 16.17
C SER A 70 37.19 9.83 16.56
N SER A 71 36.94 10.29 17.78
CA SER A 71 35.71 10.91 18.28
C SER A 71 36.07 11.65 19.57
N PRO A 72 35.44 12.79 19.95
CA PRO A 72 34.38 13.55 19.30
C PRO A 72 34.70 15.06 19.18
N SER A 73 34.01 15.80 18.28
CA SER A 73 33.90 17.26 18.40
C SER A 73 32.42 17.64 18.45
N THR A 74 31.93 17.81 19.67
CA THR A 74 30.67 18.47 19.98
C THR A 74 30.88 19.97 19.98
N GLU A 75 30.79 20.61 18.81
CA GLU A 75 30.67 22.07 18.74
C GLU A 75 29.28 22.47 18.22
N ARG A 76 28.41 22.77 19.18
CA ARG A 76 27.09 23.38 18.96
C ARG A 76 27.28 24.80 18.41
N ARG A 77 27.19 24.98 17.09
CA ARG A 77 26.98 26.31 16.52
C ARG A 77 25.51 26.71 16.68
N LYS A 78 25.25 27.51 17.71
CA LYS A 78 24.01 28.28 17.87
C LYS A 78 23.89 29.29 16.72
N LEU A 79 23.14 28.95 15.68
CA LEU A 79 22.73 29.89 14.64
C LEU A 79 21.56 30.73 15.18
N TRP A 80 21.83 32.01 15.44
CA TRP A 80 20.83 32.99 15.85
C TRP A 80 19.96 33.42 14.66
N ARG A 81 18.67 33.67 14.93
CA ARG A 81 17.72 34.27 13.97
C ARG A 81 18.06 35.75 13.76
N ARG A 82 18.25 36.17 12.52
CA ARG A 82 18.30 37.60 12.16
C ARG A 82 16.88 38.17 12.04
N LYS A 83 16.73 39.37 12.60
CA LYS A 83 15.57 40.26 12.59
C LYS A 83 15.84 41.43 11.63
N GLY A 84 14.85 41.80 10.82
CA GLY A 84 14.85 42.95 9.89
C GLY A 84 14.55 42.51 8.46
N GLY A 85 13.80 43.21 7.60
CA GLY A 85 12.98 44.43 7.63
C GLY A 85 11.85 44.20 6.59
N GLY A 86 10.73 44.92 6.53
CA GLY A 86 10.59 46.38 6.44
C GLY A 86 10.34 46.77 4.97
N GLY A 87 9.14 47.25 4.64
CA GLY A 87 8.75 47.86 3.35
C GLY A 87 7.70 47.03 2.58
N GLY A 88 6.48 47.48 2.29
CA GLY A 88 5.99 48.85 2.07
C GLY A 88 5.78 49.05 0.57
N GLY A 89 4.55 48.92 0.08
CA GLY A 89 4.21 49.14 -1.33
C GLY A 89 2.70 49.08 -1.59
N LYS A 90 2.06 50.26 -1.57
CA LYS A 90 0.68 50.51 -2.00
C LYS A 90 0.67 50.90 -3.49
N GLY A 91 -0.43 50.59 -4.17
CA GLY A 91 -0.83 51.13 -5.48
C GLY A 91 -1.08 49.99 -6.48
N GLY A 92 -2.20 49.87 -7.20
CA GLY A 92 -3.37 50.71 -7.35
C GLY A 92 -3.96 50.45 -8.75
N GLY A 93 -5.24 50.10 -8.82
CA GLY A 93 -6.15 50.43 -9.94
C GLY A 93 -6.16 49.56 -11.20
N GLY A 94 -7.32 48.94 -11.46
CA GLY A 94 -8.08 49.25 -12.68
C GLY A 94 -8.24 48.15 -13.75
N GLY A 95 -9.52 47.84 -14.06
CA GLY A 95 -9.97 47.11 -15.26
C GLY A 95 -10.11 45.61 -15.03
N GLY A 96 -11.26 44.96 -15.14
CA GLY A 96 -12.35 45.15 -16.09
C GLY A 96 -12.51 43.81 -16.83
N GLY A 97 -13.68 43.18 -16.76
CA GLY A 97 -13.94 41.94 -17.51
C GLY A 97 -14.92 41.01 -16.82
N LYS A 98 -16.21 41.24 -17.07
CA LYS A 98 -17.25 40.22 -16.85
C LYS A 98 -17.09 39.15 -17.92
N SER A 99 -16.90 37.90 -17.52
CA SER A 99 -17.22 36.74 -18.34
C SER A 99 -17.82 35.68 -17.42
N GLY A 100 -19.10 35.38 -17.64
CA GLY A 100 -19.78 34.28 -16.99
C GLY A 100 -19.07 32.97 -17.31
N GLY A 101 -18.72 32.25 -16.26
CA GLY A 101 -18.25 30.88 -16.31
C GLY A 101 -19.24 30.03 -15.52
N SER A 102 -19.92 29.15 -16.25
CA SER A 102 -20.77 28.07 -15.77
C SER A 102 -20.28 27.43 -14.48
N GLY A 103 -21.21 27.22 -13.54
CA GLY A 103 -20.99 26.44 -12.34
C GLY A 103 -20.53 25.02 -12.68
N GLY A 104 -19.23 24.81 -12.65
CA GLY A 104 -18.66 23.48 -12.52
C GLY A 104 -18.83 23.06 -11.07
N SER A 105 -19.59 21.99 -10.84
CA SER A 105 -19.56 21.30 -9.55
C SER A 105 -18.15 20.79 -9.35
N SER A 106 -17.33 21.52 -8.59
CA SER A 106 -16.08 20.99 -8.06
C SER A 106 -16.46 19.90 -7.07
N GLY A 107 -16.50 18.65 -7.55
CA GLY A 107 -16.42 17.48 -6.69
C GLY A 107 -15.12 17.60 -5.89
N GLY A 108 -15.21 18.21 -4.71
CA GLY A 108 -14.06 18.34 -3.82
C GLY A 108 -13.65 16.94 -3.38
N GLY A 109 -12.41 16.56 -3.71
CA GLY A 109 -11.85 15.29 -3.30
C GLY A 109 -12.03 15.07 -1.80
N ARG A 110 -12.39 13.84 -1.41
CA ARG A 110 -12.64 13.52 -0.01
C ARG A 110 -11.30 13.41 0.71
N SER A 111 -11.22 13.95 1.92
CA SER A 111 -10.03 13.76 2.75
C SER A 111 -9.93 12.28 3.10
N ALA A 112 -8.85 11.64 2.64
CA ALA A 112 -8.50 10.27 3.02
C ALA A 112 -7.74 10.24 4.36
N GLY A 113 -7.38 11.41 4.91
CA GLY A 113 -6.68 11.54 6.18
C GLY A 113 -5.25 12.07 6.04
N THR A 114 -4.46 11.88 7.09
CA THR A 114 -3.08 12.37 7.16
C THR A 114 -2.09 11.21 7.05
N ILE A 115 -1.15 11.32 6.14
CA ILE A 115 -0.12 10.33 5.86
C ILE A 115 1.21 10.82 6.43
N SER A 116 1.82 10.00 7.28
CA SER A 116 3.13 10.29 7.86
C SER A 116 4.22 9.54 7.11
N SER A 117 5.18 10.28 6.55
CA SER A 117 6.33 9.71 5.84
C SER A 117 7.57 10.59 6.06
N GLY A 118 8.69 9.98 6.43
CA GLY A 118 9.97 10.67 6.66
C GLY A 118 9.91 11.74 7.77
N GLY A 119 9.12 11.52 8.82
CA GLY A 119 8.97 12.47 9.93
C GLY A 119 8.08 13.69 9.63
N THR A 120 7.44 13.74 8.46
CA THR A 120 6.45 14.78 8.11
C THR A 120 5.07 14.17 7.90
N SER A 121 4.03 14.91 8.28
CA SER A 121 2.63 14.52 8.10
C SER A 121 2.01 15.39 7.00
N ARG A 122 1.31 14.76 6.05
CA ARG A 122 0.72 15.44 4.89
C ARG A 122 -0.71 14.96 4.67
N GLY A 123 -1.60 15.87 4.25
CA GLY A 123 -2.96 15.48 3.85
C GLY A 123 -2.95 14.63 2.59
N ALA A 124 -3.82 13.63 2.54
CA ALA A 124 -4.12 12.88 1.34
C ALA A 124 -5.61 12.99 1.02
N SER A 125 -5.93 13.06 -0.26
CA SER A 125 -7.31 13.13 -0.75
C SER A 125 -7.58 12.08 -1.82
N THR A 126 -8.81 11.60 -1.85
CA THR A 126 -9.35 10.86 -3.01
C THR A 126 -9.53 11.84 -4.16
N SER A 127 -9.36 11.40 -5.40
CA SER A 127 -9.37 12.24 -6.62
C SER A 127 -8.31 13.35 -6.70
N GLY A 128 -7.48 13.54 -5.67
CA GLY A 128 -6.39 14.53 -5.67
C GLY A 128 -5.39 14.31 -6.80
N ALA A 129 -4.77 15.38 -7.30
CA ALA A 129 -3.83 15.32 -8.42
C ALA A 129 -2.48 14.68 -8.05
N GLY A 130 -2.18 14.56 -6.75
CA GLY A 130 -0.87 14.18 -6.23
C GLY A 130 0.10 15.37 -6.18
N THR A 131 1.40 15.10 -6.17
CA THR A 131 2.42 16.15 -6.10
C THR A 131 3.58 15.88 -7.05
N ARG A 132 4.00 16.93 -7.75
CA ARG A 132 5.23 16.93 -8.55
C ARG A 132 6.48 17.24 -7.72
N SER A 133 6.31 17.61 -6.45
CA SER A 133 7.43 17.93 -5.56
C SER A 133 8.13 16.64 -5.12
N VAL A 134 9.43 16.58 -5.35
CA VAL A 134 10.30 15.50 -4.88
C VAL A 134 11.13 16.02 -3.71
N SER A 135 11.29 15.20 -2.68
CA SER A 135 12.19 15.48 -1.55
C SER A 135 12.89 14.20 -1.10
N ASN A 136 13.98 14.32 -0.36
CA ASN A 136 14.68 13.16 0.21
C ASN A 136 14.19 12.88 1.62
N ILE A 137 14.09 11.60 1.97
CA ILE A 137 13.79 11.18 3.34
C ILE A 137 14.96 11.58 4.25
N PRO A 138 14.69 12.33 5.34
CA PRO A 138 15.73 12.78 6.27
C PRO A 138 16.48 11.62 6.94
N SER A 139 17.73 11.87 7.34
CA SER A 139 18.49 10.97 8.21
C SER A 139 17.73 10.67 9.51
N GLY A 140 17.79 9.42 9.97
CA GLY A 140 17.10 8.98 11.19
C GLY A 140 15.66 8.49 10.97
N SER A 141 15.15 8.55 9.73
CA SER A 141 13.91 7.89 9.33
C SER A 141 14.18 6.57 8.59
N LEU A 142 13.19 5.69 8.55
CA LEU A 142 13.20 4.51 7.68
C LEU A 142 13.38 4.98 6.23
N PHE A 143 14.26 4.29 5.48
CA PHE A 143 14.59 4.61 4.08
C PHE A 143 15.28 5.97 3.87
N ALA A 144 15.98 6.48 4.89
CA ALA A 144 16.80 7.69 4.77
C ALA A 144 17.62 7.74 3.48
N GLY A 145 17.60 8.89 2.81
CA GLY A 145 18.30 9.12 1.53
C GLY A 145 17.49 8.76 0.28
N ARG A 146 16.40 7.99 0.38
CA ARG A 146 15.51 7.73 -0.77
C ARG A 146 14.63 8.94 -1.05
N THR A 147 14.19 9.06 -2.32
CA THR A 147 13.28 10.12 -2.76
C THR A 147 11.83 9.78 -2.40
N VAL A 148 11.03 10.80 -2.06
CA VAL A 148 9.58 10.73 -1.86
C VAL A 148 8.88 11.83 -2.65
N GLY A 149 7.68 11.56 -3.14
CA GLY A 149 6.91 12.50 -3.97
C GLY A 149 7.34 12.48 -5.46
N GLY A 150 6.69 13.30 -6.28
CA GLY A 150 6.91 13.38 -7.73
C GLY A 150 5.89 12.61 -8.56
N GLY A 151 5.16 11.67 -7.96
CA GLY A 151 4.07 10.96 -8.62
C GLY A 151 2.76 11.75 -8.60
N THR A 152 2.07 11.72 -9.73
CA THR A 152 0.77 12.36 -9.92
C THR A 152 -0.31 11.34 -10.31
N ARG A 153 -1.58 11.77 -10.35
CA ARG A 153 -2.71 10.92 -10.75
C ARG A 153 -2.49 10.20 -12.09
N THR A 154 -1.79 10.83 -13.03
CA THR A 154 -1.48 10.23 -14.34
C THR A 154 -0.52 9.06 -14.27
N ASP A 155 0.24 8.95 -13.18
CA ASP A 155 1.27 7.93 -12.97
C ASP A 155 0.77 6.77 -12.08
N VAL A 156 -0.51 6.79 -11.68
CA VAL A 156 -1.07 5.83 -10.71
C VAL A 156 -1.11 4.42 -11.27
N TYR A 157 -1.44 4.24 -12.55
CA TYR A 157 -1.58 2.92 -13.14
C TYR A 157 -0.21 2.25 -13.33
N GLY A 158 -0.07 1.04 -12.78
CA GLY A 158 1.05 0.14 -13.05
C GLY A 158 0.72 -0.91 -14.11
N SER A 159 1.32 -2.08 -13.99
CA SER A 159 0.99 -3.30 -14.74
C SER A 159 0.76 -4.45 -13.75
N ARG A 160 0.76 -5.71 -14.23
CA ARG A 160 0.73 -6.91 -13.37
C ARG A 160 2.09 -7.25 -12.76
N ALA A 161 3.15 -6.56 -13.17
CA ALA A 161 4.48 -6.76 -12.62
C ALA A 161 4.67 -5.93 -11.35
N TYR A 162 5.09 -6.57 -10.26
CA TYR A 162 5.51 -5.87 -9.05
C TYR A 162 6.73 -4.98 -9.35
N GLY A 163 6.69 -3.72 -8.91
CA GLY A 163 7.67 -2.70 -9.30
C GLY A 163 7.24 -1.78 -10.44
N SER A 164 6.05 -2.00 -11.00
CA SER A 164 5.44 -1.11 -12.01
C SER A 164 4.74 0.11 -11.39
N GLY A 165 4.36 1.07 -12.24
CA GLY A 165 3.66 2.31 -11.83
C GLY A 165 4.58 3.37 -11.23
N TYR A 166 5.87 3.33 -11.56
CA TYR A 166 6.83 4.38 -11.22
C TYR A 166 6.85 5.46 -12.31
N PRO A 167 6.76 6.75 -11.95
CA PRO A 167 6.92 7.85 -12.89
C PRO A 167 8.27 7.75 -13.62
N GLY A 168 8.29 8.12 -14.90
CA GLY A 168 9.50 8.06 -15.73
C GLY A 168 9.85 6.68 -16.28
N GLY A 169 8.96 5.68 -16.14
CA GLY A 169 9.09 4.40 -16.85
C GLY A 169 10.28 3.55 -16.38
N VAL A 170 10.52 3.50 -15.06
CA VAL A 170 11.62 2.71 -14.49
C VAL A 170 11.45 1.23 -14.84
N ALA A 171 12.35 0.73 -15.70
CA ALA A 171 12.35 -0.65 -16.17
C ALA A 171 12.75 -1.63 -15.06
N GLY A 172 12.40 -2.90 -15.25
CA GLY A 172 12.74 -4.00 -14.33
C GLY A 172 11.68 -4.26 -13.26
N LYS A 173 11.65 -5.51 -12.79
CA LYS A 173 10.77 -5.95 -11.70
C LYS A 173 11.35 -5.56 -10.35
N GLY A 174 10.48 -5.52 -9.35
CA GLY A 174 10.85 -5.20 -7.99
C GLY A 174 10.92 -3.70 -7.70
N THR A 175 10.98 -3.41 -6.41
CA THR A 175 10.93 -2.04 -5.87
C THR A 175 12.18 -1.67 -5.09
N ALA A 176 13.12 -2.62 -4.98
CA ALA A 176 14.29 -2.49 -4.14
C ALA A 176 15.11 -1.24 -4.45
N GLY A 177 15.41 -0.45 -3.42
CA GLY A 177 16.18 0.79 -3.55
C GLY A 177 15.51 1.96 -4.30
N ARG A 178 14.30 1.79 -4.87
CA ARG A 178 13.60 2.84 -5.65
C ARG A 178 13.01 3.95 -4.77
N GLY A 179 12.65 5.11 -5.32
CA GLY A 179 11.92 6.13 -4.54
C GLY A 179 10.51 5.69 -4.11
N PHE A 180 9.81 6.58 -3.42
CA PHE A 180 8.38 6.47 -3.10
C PHE A 180 7.62 7.64 -3.74
N PRO A 181 7.33 7.56 -5.05
CA PRO A 181 6.77 8.69 -5.79
C PRO A 181 5.46 9.23 -5.22
N PHE A 182 4.74 8.39 -4.45
CA PHE A 182 3.48 8.74 -3.82
C PHE A 182 3.53 8.77 -2.29
N PHE A 183 4.72 8.79 -1.68
CA PHE A 183 4.97 8.70 -0.22
C PHE A 183 4.64 7.37 0.45
N PHE A 184 3.83 6.52 -0.18
CA PHE A 184 3.50 5.18 0.29
C PHE A 184 4.57 4.16 -0.09
N TRP A 185 4.79 3.18 0.77
CA TRP A 185 5.72 2.08 0.51
C TRP A 185 5.03 0.98 -0.31
N PRO A 186 5.77 0.29 -1.19
CA PRO A 186 5.30 -0.91 -1.85
C PRO A 186 4.76 -1.94 -0.88
N ILE A 187 3.70 -2.65 -1.29
CA ILE A 187 3.14 -3.75 -0.50
C ILE A 187 4.18 -4.84 -0.29
N ALA A 188 4.17 -5.45 0.88
CA ALA A 188 5.00 -6.59 1.22
C ALA A 188 4.10 -7.81 1.31
N PHE A 189 4.36 -8.82 0.48
CA PHE A 189 3.62 -10.08 0.50
C PHE A 189 4.07 -11.02 1.63
N GLY A 190 5.08 -10.63 2.42
CA GLY A 190 5.63 -11.46 3.48
C GLY A 190 6.27 -12.75 2.96
N GLY A 191 6.57 -13.66 3.87
CA GLY A 191 7.06 -15.01 3.59
C GLY A 191 8.58 -15.17 3.61
N THR A 192 9.03 -16.39 3.91
CA THR A 192 10.44 -16.77 3.79
C THR A 192 10.81 -16.68 2.32
N ALA A 193 11.76 -15.80 1.97
CA ALA A 193 12.30 -15.69 0.62
C ALA A 193 12.57 -17.10 0.08
N ALA A 194 11.67 -17.59 -0.78
CA ALA A 194 11.85 -18.87 -1.41
C ALA A 194 13.17 -18.76 -2.19
N LEU A 195 14.09 -19.69 -1.94
CA LEU A 195 15.35 -19.81 -2.65
C LEU A 195 15.02 -19.96 -4.16
N GLY A 196 15.00 -18.84 -4.90
CA GLY A 196 14.48 -18.79 -6.26
C GLY A 196 14.41 -17.38 -6.86
N THR A 197 14.12 -17.32 -8.16
CA THR A 197 14.18 -16.17 -9.10
C THR A 197 13.13 -15.06 -8.87
N SER A 198 12.62 -14.90 -7.65
CA SER A 198 11.56 -13.93 -7.33
C SER A 198 11.77 -13.22 -5.99
N ALA A 199 13.02 -13.09 -5.57
CA ALA A 199 13.38 -12.44 -4.30
C ALA A 199 12.79 -11.03 -4.17
N TYR A 200 12.49 -10.35 -5.27
CA TYR A 200 11.86 -9.04 -5.28
C TYR A 200 10.42 -9.01 -4.75
N LEU A 201 9.67 -10.12 -4.78
CA LEU A 201 8.30 -10.21 -4.25
C LEU A 201 8.26 -10.38 -2.73
N HIS A 202 9.28 -11.04 -2.20
CA HIS A 202 9.41 -11.39 -0.77
C HIS A 202 10.54 -10.59 -0.10
N ASN A 203 10.92 -9.45 -0.69
CA ASN A 203 11.95 -8.61 -0.12
C ASN A 203 11.49 -8.05 1.23
N SER A 204 12.29 -8.32 2.27
CA SER A 204 12.05 -7.84 3.63
C SER A 204 12.27 -6.33 3.80
N GLU A 205 12.71 -5.62 2.76
CA GLU A 205 12.98 -4.17 2.76
C GLU A 205 11.82 -3.35 3.33
N TYR A 206 10.57 -3.71 3.03
CA TYR A 206 9.38 -2.98 3.49
C TYR A 206 8.80 -3.52 4.81
N GLY A 207 9.48 -4.50 5.41
CA GLY A 207 9.12 -5.11 6.67
C GLY A 207 7.90 -6.03 6.60
N ASN A 208 7.39 -6.37 7.79
CA ASN A 208 6.21 -7.22 7.94
C ASN A 208 4.93 -6.49 7.48
N PRO A 209 3.94 -7.18 6.88
CA PRO A 209 2.61 -6.63 6.61
C PRO A 209 1.95 -5.85 7.76
N ARG A 210 2.17 -6.28 9.01
CA ARG A 210 1.69 -5.67 10.26
C ARG A 210 2.52 -4.49 10.76
N ASN A 211 3.46 -4.00 9.96
CA ASN A 211 4.29 -2.86 10.35
C ASN A 211 3.45 -1.57 10.33
N GLY A 212 3.03 -1.11 11.52
CA GLY A 212 2.27 0.14 11.68
C GLY A 212 3.05 1.43 11.39
N SER A 213 4.38 1.36 11.19
CA SER A 213 5.18 2.52 10.74
C SER A 213 5.03 2.81 9.25
N ARG A 214 4.32 1.95 8.51
CA ARG A 214 3.97 2.17 7.11
C ARG A 214 3.10 3.43 6.96
N PRO A 215 3.37 4.29 5.97
CA PRO A 215 2.48 5.39 5.64
C PRO A 215 1.07 4.87 5.34
N GLY A 216 0.07 5.37 6.07
CA GLY A 216 -1.32 4.90 5.98
C GLY A 216 -1.66 3.68 6.85
N GLY A 217 -0.72 3.17 7.64
CA GLY A 217 -0.92 2.06 8.58
C GLY A 217 -0.52 0.69 8.04
N GLU A 218 -0.83 -0.35 8.81
CA GLU A 218 -0.58 -1.74 8.43
C GLU A 218 -1.28 -2.13 7.13
N GLN A 219 -0.80 -3.20 6.49
CA GLN A 219 -1.46 -3.71 5.28
C GLN A 219 -2.80 -4.38 5.63
N GLN A 220 -3.81 -4.05 4.85
CA GLN A 220 -5.15 -4.61 4.94
C GLN A 220 -5.62 -5.07 3.56
N THR A 221 -6.55 -6.00 3.56
CA THR A 221 -7.25 -6.48 2.37
C THR A 221 -8.75 -6.23 2.51
N ALA A 222 -9.41 -5.91 1.41
CA ALA A 222 -10.87 -5.89 1.31
C ALA A 222 -11.31 -6.82 0.18
N THR A 223 -12.44 -7.50 0.38
CA THR A 223 -12.96 -8.49 -0.58
C THR A 223 -14.19 -7.94 -1.28
N PHE A 224 -14.19 -7.99 -2.61
CA PHE A 224 -15.27 -7.52 -3.47
C PHE A 224 -15.75 -8.70 -4.31
N ILE A 225 -17.00 -9.09 -4.15
CA ILE A 225 -17.59 -10.23 -4.86
C ILE A 225 -18.58 -9.69 -5.88
N SER A 226 -18.46 -10.07 -7.15
CA SER A 226 -19.44 -9.70 -8.17
C SER A 226 -20.74 -10.48 -8.05
N ASN A 227 -21.82 -9.88 -8.54
CA ASN A 227 -23.14 -10.52 -8.59
C ASN A 227 -23.25 -11.58 -9.70
N ASN A 228 -22.63 -11.38 -10.88
CA ASN A 228 -22.71 -12.33 -11.99
C ASN A 228 -21.60 -12.15 -13.06
N PRO A 229 -20.79 -13.18 -13.37
CA PRO A 229 -20.61 -14.40 -12.58
C PRO A 229 -19.97 -14.06 -11.23
N GLN A 230 -20.19 -14.89 -10.20
CA GLN A 230 -19.58 -14.68 -8.88
C GLN A 230 -18.05 -14.81 -8.98
N THR A 231 -17.39 -13.65 -8.99
CA THR A 231 -15.93 -13.49 -9.11
C THR A 231 -15.47 -12.73 -7.87
N THR A 232 -14.41 -13.22 -7.23
CA THR A 232 -13.87 -12.58 -6.02
C THR A 232 -12.62 -11.80 -6.36
N PHE A 233 -12.70 -10.48 -6.18
CA PHE A 233 -11.58 -9.56 -6.27
C PHE A 233 -11.14 -9.13 -4.88
N ARG A 234 -9.85 -8.82 -4.72
CA ARG A 234 -9.35 -8.24 -3.47
C ARG A 234 -8.50 -7.01 -3.74
N VAL A 235 -8.63 -6.02 -2.87
CA VAL A 235 -7.74 -4.86 -2.85
C VAL A 235 -6.84 -4.99 -1.64
N LEU A 236 -5.53 -4.95 -1.86
CA LEU A 236 -4.49 -4.97 -0.83
C LEU A 236 -3.73 -3.64 -0.83
N ALA A 237 -3.73 -2.93 0.30
CA ALA A 237 -3.02 -1.67 0.51
C ALA A 237 -2.84 -1.39 2.02
N ASP A 238 -2.39 -0.19 2.38
CA ASP A 238 -2.42 0.30 3.77
C ASP A 238 -3.85 0.56 4.28
N THR A 239 -4.06 0.51 5.60
CA THR A 239 -5.36 0.71 6.28
C THR A 239 -6.13 1.93 5.77
N THR A 240 -5.46 3.08 5.68
CA THR A 240 -6.08 4.34 5.23
C THR A 240 -6.56 4.22 3.78
N THR A 241 -5.72 3.67 2.91
CA THR A 241 -6.05 3.49 1.49
C THR A 241 -7.19 2.50 1.28
N VAL A 242 -7.16 1.33 1.94
CA VAL A 242 -8.23 0.33 1.81
C VAL A 242 -9.56 0.89 2.31
N THR A 243 -9.57 1.54 3.47
CA THR A 243 -10.79 2.14 4.04
C THR A 243 -11.40 3.18 3.10
N SER A 244 -10.56 4.04 2.53
CA SER A 244 -10.98 5.04 1.55
C SER A 244 -11.54 4.41 0.28
N LEU A 245 -10.85 3.39 -0.27
CA LEU A 245 -11.26 2.73 -1.51
C LEU A 245 -12.55 1.92 -1.35
N ILE A 246 -12.79 1.31 -0.18
CA ILE A 246 -14.07 0.64 0.11
C ILE A 246 -15.23 1.62 -0.11
N GLN A 247 -15.12 2.86 0.38
CA GLN A 247 -16.17 3.85 0.22
C GLN A 247 -16.37 4.22 -1.25
N SER A 248 -15.30 4.54 -1.98
CA SER A 248 -15.38 4.91 -3.40
C SER A 248 -15.93 3.76 -4.27
N ILE A 249 -15.50 2.52 -4.01
CA ILE A 249 -15.95 1.34 -4.77
C ILE A 249 -17.42 1.04 -4.50
N LYS A 250 -17.91 1.21 -3.27
CA LYS A 250 -19.35 1.03 -3.00
C LYS A 250 -20.20 2.02 -3.78
N GLU A 251 -19.74 3.25 -3.89
CA GLU A 251 -20.46 4.32 -4.60
C GLU A 251 -20.45 4.13 -6.11
N ASP A 252 -19.30 3.78 -6.69
CA ASP A 252 -19.16 3.67 -8.15
C ASP A 252 -19.57 2.29 -8.69
N CYS A 253 -19.24 1.23 -7.96
CA CYS A 253 -19.39 -0.16 -8.42
C CYS A 253 -20.51 -0.91 -7.71
N GLY A 254 -21.29 -0.26 -6.85
CA GLY A 254 -22.27 -0.90 -5.98
C GLY A 254 -23.27 -1.82 -6.69
N SER A 255 -23.68 -1.48 -7.91
CA SER A 255 -24.62 -2.26 -8.71
C SER A 255 -24.07 -3.61 -9.21
N SER A 256 -22.75 -3.75 -9.29
CA SER A 256 -22.06 -4.99 -9.71
C SER A 256 -21.62 -5.85 -8.53
N LEU A 257 -21.77 -5.36 -7.29
CA LEU A 257 -21.36 -6.07 -6.08
C LEU A 257 -22.49 -6.97 -5.56
N ALA A 258 -22.14 -8.20 -5.16
CA ALA A 258 -23.05 -9.14 -4.52
C ALA A 258 -23.45 -8.70 -3.10
N SER A 259 -22.63 -7.87 -2.44
CA SER A 259 -22.90 -7.33 -1.11
C SER A 259 -22.28 -5.94 -0.93
N GLN A 260 -22.94 -5.10 -0.13
CA GLN A 260 -22.44 -3.80 0.31
C GLN A 260 -21.73 -3.87 1.67
N ASP A 261 -21.79 -5.01 2.36
CA ASP A 261 -21.18 -5.20 3.68
C ASP A 261 -19.69 -5.57 3.56
N ILE A 262 -18.94 -4.62 3.02
CA ILE A 262 -17.51 -4.75 2.76
C ILE A 262 -16.74 -4.12 3.90
N THR A 263 -15.83 -4.89 4.49
CA THR A 263 -14.95 -4.49 5.58
C THR A 263 -13.51 -4.79 5.23
N ALA A 264 -12.59 -3.98 5.76
CA ALA A 264 -11.16 -4.24 5.66
C ALA A 264 -10.76 -5.24 6.74
N THR A 265 -10.00 -6.25 6.35
CA THR A 265 -9.37 -7.20 7.25
C THR A 265 -7.86 -7.05 7.14
N ALA A 266 -7.16 -7.28 8.24
CA ALA A 266 -5.73 -7.11 8.21
C ALA A 266 -5.02 -8.26 7.50
N TYR A 267 -3.91 -7.95 6.84
CA TYR A 267 -3.18 -8.88 5.98
C TYR A 267 -1.96 -9.44 6.71
N ASP A 268 -1.87 -10.77 6.77
CA ASP A 268 -0.80 -11.50 7.48
C ASP A 268 0.31 -12.04 6.57
N GLY A 269 0.26 -11.70 5.28
CA GLY A 269 1.19 -12.22 4.26
C GLY A 269 0.61 -13.36 3.44
N SER A 270 1.29 -13.66 2.34
CA SER A 270 0.87 -14.60 1.28
C SER A 270 0.93 -16.07 1.69
N ASP A 271 1.67 -16.39 2.76
CA ASP A 271 1.72 -17.74 3.34
C ASP A 271 0.45 -18.08 4.14
N VAL A 272 -0.22 -17.06 4.69
CA VAL A 272 -1.34 -17.22 5.63
C VAL A 272 -2.67 -16.81 4.99
N GLY A 273 -2.65 -15.78 4.13
CA GLY A 273 -3.84 -15.19 3.58
C GLY A 273 -3.72 -14.79 2.11
N LEU A 274 -4.87 -14.44 1.55
CA LEU A 274 -4.99 -13.86 0.22
C LEU A 274 -4.94 -12.33 0.31
N PRO A 275 -4.44 -11.62 -0.72
CA PRO A 275 -4.00 -12.18 -2.00
C PRO A 275 -2.52 -12.59 -2.03
N LYS A 276 -2.19 -13.43 -3.02
CA LYS A 276 -0.81 -13.80 -3.36
C LYS A 276 -0.28 -12.96 -4.53
N PRO A 277 1.05 -12.82 -4.70
CA PRO A 277 1.63 -12.04 -5.80
C PRO A 277 1.14 -12.44 -7.19
N GLU A 278 1.01 -13.74 -7.45
CA GLU A 278 0.58 -14.31 -8.74
C GLU A 278 -0.90 -14.06 -9.05
N GLN A 279 -1.69 -13.67 -8.04
CA GLN A 279 -3.10 -13.33 -8.19
C GLN A 279 -3.32 -11.87 -8.57
N VAL A 280 -2.28 -11.02 -8.52
CA VAL A 280 -2.42 -9.60 -8.82
C VAL A 280 -2.68 -9.39 -10.31
N VAL A 281 -3.77 -8.72 -10.61
CA VAL A 281 -4.18 -8.37 -11.98
C VAL A 281 -3.83 -6.93 -12.35
N GLN A 282 -3.57 -6.08 -11.35
CA GLN A 282 -3.16 -4.69 -11.55
C GLN A 282 -2.49 -4.13 -10.29
N TYR A 283 -1.30 -3.56 -10.43
CA TYR A 283 -0.68 -2.72 -9.41
C TYR A 283 -1.01 -1.24 -9.66
N TYR A 284 -1.07 -0.47 -8.58
CA TYR A 284 -1.23 0.97 -8.62
C TYR A 284 -0.24 1.66 -7.69
N ARG A 285 -0.01 2.95 -7.95
CA ARG A 285 0.70 3.86 -7.07
C ARG A 285 2.08 3.29 -6.70
N ALA A 286 2.88 2.95 -7.72
CA ALA A 286 4.20 2.32 -7.55
C ALA A 286 4.18 1.03 -6.70
N SER A 287 3.22 0.13 -6.98
CA SER A 287 3.03 -1.15 -6.28
C SER A 287 2.73 -1.01 -4.77
N SER A 288 2.17 0.12 -4.34
CA SER A 288 1.68 0.31 -2.96
C SER A 288 0.19 -0.01 -2.80
N VAL A 289 -0.49 -0.32 -3.90
CA VAL A 289 -1.86 -0.88 -3.95
C VAL A 289 -1.88 -1.99 -4.98
N ALA A 290 -2.58 -3.08 -4.70
CA ALA A 290 -2.80 -4.17 -5.63
C ALA A 290 -4.28 -4.53 -5.71
N LEU A 291 -4.76 -4.72 -6.94
CA LEU A 291 -6.02 -5.41 -7.23
C LEU A 291 -5.70 -6.83 -7.68
N SER A 292 -6.29 -7.82 -7.02
CA SER A 292 -6.09 -9.23 -7.31
C SER A 292 -7.41 -9.94 -7.63
N LEU A 293 -7.28 -11.10 -8.27
CA LEU A 293 -8.37 -11.99 -8.62
C LEU A 293 -8.13 -13.35 -7.96
N ASP A 294 -9.06 -13.80 -7.12
CA ASP A 294 -8.95 -15.12 -6.47
C ASP A 294 -9.00 -16.22 -7.55
N GLY A 295 -8.09 -17.19 -7.45
CA GLY A 295 -7.94 -18.28 -8.41
C GLY A 295 -7.13 -17.95 -9.66
N TYR A 296 -6.77 -16.69 -9.90
CA TYR A 296 -5.83 -16.33 -10.97
C TYR A 296 -4.40 -16.72 -10.59
N ASN A 297 -3.62 -17.21 -11.56
CA ASN A 297 -2.24 -17.62 -11.34
C ASN A 297 -1.37 -17.16 -12.51
N ASN A 298 -0.64 -16.07 -12.30
CA ASN A 298 0.31 -15.55 -13.26
C ASN A 298 1.73 -16.04 -12.95
N SER A 299 2.20 -17.05 -13.67
CA SER A 299 3.57 -17.55 -13.50
C SER A 299 4.64 -16.50 -13.83
N ALA A 300 4.32 -15.51 -14.68
CA ALA A 300 5.21 -14.39 -14.99
C ALA A 300 5.51 -13.51 -13.77
N ALA A 301 4.74 -13.62 -12.69
CA ALA A 301 5.03 -12.93 -11.43
C ALA A 301 6.33 -13.42 -10.76
N PHE A 302 6.82 -14.63 -11.09
CA PHE A 302 7.96 -15.27 -10.43
C PHE A 302 9.26 -15.29 -11.26
N THR A 303 9.26 -14.72 -12.45
CA THR A 303 10.45 -14.65 -13.29
C THR A 303 11.04 -13.24 -13.23
N ASP A 304 12.35 -13.10 -13.14
CA ASP A 304 13.03 -11.80 -13.28
C ASP A 304 12.95 -11.27 -14.73
N ASP A 305 12.61 -12.12 -15.69
CA ASP A 305 12.49 -11.76 -17.10
C ASP A 305 11.28 -10.85 -17.35
N THR A 306 11.55 -9.63 -17.83
CA THR A 306 10.54 -8.63 -18.19
C THR A 306 9.88 -8.91 -19.55
N SER A 307 10.43 -9.83 -20.34
CA SER A 307 9.86 -10.23 -21.64
C SER A 307 8.87 -11.38 -21.54
N THR A 308 8.80 -12.07 -20.40
CA THR A 308 7.81 -13.11 -20.16
C THR A 308 6.40 -12.49 -20.12
N PRO A 309 5.47 -12.88 -21.00
CA PRO A 309 4.12 -12.32 -21.04
C PRO A 309 3.30 -12.77 -19.83
N ASP A 310 2.43 -11.88 -19.36
CA ASP A 310 1.47 -12.22 -18.31
C ASP A 310 0.49 -13.30 -18.79
N THR A 311 0.08 -14.17 -17.87
CA THR A 311 -0.98 -15.15 -18.12
C THR A 311 -2.28 -14.41 -18.49
N ALA A 312 -3.02 -14.90 -19.48
CA ALA A 312 -4.29 -14.31 -19.85
C ALA A 312 -5.30 -14.42 -18.70
N LEU A 313 -6.18 -13.43 -18.55
CA LEU A 313 -7.25 -13.52 -17.57
C LEU A 313 -8.23 -14.64 -17.97
N PRO A 314 -8.83 -15.37 -17.00
CA PRO A 314 -9.85 -16.35 -17.29
C PRO A 314 -11.06 -15.69 -17.98
N SER A 315 -11.68 -16.38 -18.93
CA SER A 315 -12.83 -15.83 -19.68
C SER A 315 -14.14 -15.82 -18.87
N ASN A 316 -14.19 -16.52 -17.74
CA ASN A 316 -15.36 -16.71 -16.89
C ASN A 316 -15.40 -15.74 -15.70
N ILE A 317 -14.81 -14.55 -15.83
CA ILE A 317 -14.79 -13.52 -14.79
C ILE A 317 -15.78 -12.40 -15.11
N ASP A 318 -16.23 -11.69 -14.07
CA ASP A 318 -16.97 -10.44 -14.25
C ASP A 318 -16.02 -9.32 -14.66
N THR A 319 -15.95 -9.08 -15.98
CA THR A 319 -15.14 -7.99 -16.55
C THR A 319 -15.74 -6.60 -16.27
N ASN A 320 -17.05 -6.50 -16.02
CA ASN A 320 -17.68 -5.22 -15.69
C ASN A 320 -17.24 -4.75 -14.31
N LEU A 321 -17.30 -5.64 -13.30
CA LEU A 321 -16.78 -5.32 -11.98
C LEU A 321 -15.28 -5.06 -12.02
N LEU A 322 -14.50 -5.88 -12.74
CA LEU A 322 -13.05 -5.66 -12.89
C LEU A 322 -12.74 -4.27 -13.46
N ASN A 323 -13.44 -3.85 -14.53
CA ASN A 323 -13.24 -2.54 -15.15
C ASN A 323 -13.66 -1.40 -14.22
N CYS A 324 -14.77 -1.57 -13.48
CA CYS A 324 -15.21 -0.60 -12.48
C CYS A 324 -14.18 -0.44 -11.37
N LEU A 325 -13.75 -1.54 -10.74
CA LEU A 325 -12.71 -1.55 -9.72
C LEU A 325 -11.43 -0.88 -10.23
N ASN A 326 -10.97 -1.25 -11.43
CA ASN A 326 -9.75 -0.71 -12.00
C ASN A 326 -9.82 0.81 -12.19
N THR A 327 -10.93 1.30 -12.73
CA THR A 327 -11.17 2.72 -12.98
C THR A 327 -11.30 3.50 -11.67
N THR A 328 -12.13 3.02 -10.74
CA THR A 328 -12.35 3.66 -9.45
C THR A 328 -11.07 3.70 -8.63
N ILE A 329 -10.27 2.63 -8.57
CA ILE A 329 -9.00 2.64 -7.84
C ILE A 329 -8.04 3.67 -8.47
N GLY A 330 -7.91 3.69 -9.79
CA GLY A 330 -7.03 4.66 -10.45
C GLY A 330 -7.43 6.12 -10.19
N ASN A 331 -8.73 6.41 -10.22
CA ASN A 331 -9.27 7.75 -10.02
C ASN A 331 -9.27 8.18 -8.55
N GLU A 332 -9.62 7.28 -7.64
CA GLU A 332 -9.93 7.61 -6.25
C GLU A 332 -8.86 7.19 -5.24
N VAL A 333 -7.81 6.44 -5.64
CA VAL A 333 -6.75 6.08 -4.68
C VAL A 333 -6.19 7.33 -4.01
N PRO A 334 -6.07 7.35 -2.67
CA PRO A 334 -5.56 8.52 -1.97
C PRO A 334 -4.16 8.90 -2.44
N LEU A 335 -4.00 10.16 -2.82
CA LEU A 335 -2.72 10.77 -3.14
C LEU A 335 -2.43 11.89 -2.15
N VAL A 336 -1.18 12.01 -1.76
CA VAL A 336 -0.71 13.13 -0.94
C VAL A 336 -0.77 14.40 -1.78
N ASP A 337 -1.53 15.37 -1.30
CA ASP A 337 -1.65 16.64 -2.00
C ASP A 337 -0.34 17.41 -1.88
N GLY A 338 0.17 17.86 -3.02
CA GLY A 338 1.25 18.83 -3.03
C GLY A 338 0.67 20.11 -2.47
N ALA A 339 1.05 20.47 -1.23
CA ALA A 339 0.51 21.60 -0.47
C ALA A 339 -0.08 22.66 -1.40
N MET A 340 -1.39 22.55 -1.69
CA MET A 340 -2.09 23.69 -2.22
C MET A 340 -1.96 24.66 -1.08
N SER A 341 -1.27 25.78 -1.33
CA SER A 341 -1.26 26.93 -0.42
C SER A 341 -2.63 26.96 0.21
N ALA A 342 -2.67 26.71 1.52
CA ALA A 342 -3.86 26.84 2.31
C ALA A 342 -4.18 28.35 2.30
N LEU A 343 -4.73 28.82 1.19
CA LEU A 343 -5.77 29.81 1.21
C LEU A 343 -6.99 29.07 1.76
N THR A 344 -6.91 28.70 3.04
CA THR A 344 -8.08 28.70 3.89
C THR A 344 -8.58 30.14 3.83
N GLN A 345 -9.41 30.42 2.84
CA GLN A 345 -10.28 31.57 2.86
C GLN A 345 -11.22 31.31 4.03
N SER A 346 -10.83 31.81 5.19
CA SER A 346 -11.64 31.85 6.38
C SER A 346 -12.91 32.62 6.03
N ASN A 347 -13.96 31.91 5.62
CA ASN A 347 -15.31 32.44 5.44
C ASN A 347 -15.96 32.88 6.77
N LEU A 348 -15.17 33.01 7.85
CA LEU A 348 -15.54 33.65 9.11
C LEU A 348 -15.84 35.16 8.96
N GLY A 349 -15.55 35.78 7.81
CA GLY A 349 -15.89 37.18 7.55
C GLY A 349 -17.34 37.44 7.15
N LEU A 350 -18.05 36.48 6.52
CA LEU A 350 -19.38 36.77 5.94
C LEU A 350 -20.53 36.52 6.92
N VAL A 351 -20.39 35.58 7.86
CA VAL A 351 -21.42 35.33 8.89
C VAL A 351 -21.45 36.45 9.94
N GLY A 352 -20.30 37.08 10.23
CA GLY A 352 -20.22 38.25 11.10
C GLY A 352 -20.89 39.50 10.51
N ALA A 353 -20.89 39.65 9.18
CA ALA A 353 -21.53 40.78 8.52
C ALA A 353 -23.07 40.68 8.53
N ILE A 354 -23.63 39.47 8.39
CA ILE A 354 -25.09 39.25 8.44
C ILE A 354 -25.63 39.46 9.86
N GLY A 355 -24.87 39.06 10.90
CA GLY A 355 -25.23 39.31 12.30
C GLY A 355 -25.28 40.80 12.67
N LEU A 356 -24.37 41.61 12.14
CA LEU A 356 -24.34 43.06 12.40
C LEU A 356 -25.48 43.83 11.71
N VAL A 357 -25.89 43.41 10.51
CA VAL A 357 -27.04 44.00 9.82
C VAL A 357 -28.34 43.68 10.56
N TRP A 358 -28.48 42.46 11.09
CA TRP A 358 -29.66 42.08 11.88
C TRP A 358 -29.72 42.81 13.23
N ALA A 359 -28.58 43.04 13.88
CA ALA A 359 -28.52 43.82 15.12
C ALA A 359 -28.81 45.33 14.92
N LEU A 360 -28.44 45.90 13.77
CA LEU A 360 -28.69 47.32 13.47
C LEU A 360 -30.12 47.59 12.97
N CYS A 361 -30.78 46.62 12.32
CA CYS A 361 -32.18 46.76 11.90
C CYS A 361 -33.22 46.46 13.01
N GLY A 362 -32.79 45.97 14.17
CA GLY A 362 -33.67 45.68 15.31
C GLY A 362 -33.85 46.82 16.33
N MET A 363 -33.27 47.99 16.08
CA MET A 363 -33.32 49.15 17.01
C MET A 363 -34.01 50.40 16.41
N MET A 364 -34.86 50.23 15.41
CA MET A 364 -35.80 51.27 14.94
C MET A 364 -37.24 50.75 15.02
#